data_AF-A0A831WD47-F1
#
_entry.id   AF-A0A831WD47-F1
#
_cell.length_a   1.000
_cell.length_b   1.000
_cell.length_c   1.000
_cell.angle_alpha   90.00
_cell.angle_beta   90.00
_cell.angle_gamma   90.00
#
_symmetry.space_group_name_H-M   'P 1'
#
loop_
_entity.id
_entity.type
_entity.pdbx_description
1 polymer ?
#
loop_
_entity_poly.entity_id
_entity_poly.type
_entity_poly.pdbx_seq_one_letter_code
_entity_poly.pdbx_strand_id
1 'polypeptide(L)'
;MSIHVAARALLYERQARKGLMGSVFFRGEEQQNRFVADIRVPLVDHASQYTEETLQDIAPGEYLIQLSLPNGGVITQNFTVQAGEDTRVIITIPHEGPHEWSSLHAMTGKFAQEAVATGGYMRPMAARSQSYAQLSADPEFGYALSWLAPDQNPADGMLSGDQVLRELGELMGREPDVRSATVKLGTAIPVEEPSLEDGDFALFRFKHGGLQAGESTDDEDFFLGPGSNMDRRFLLQQSAFGAQLISLPTPWTTPQGQEVVELLIKKHSIFEELDYAMTIGDPMINTLLGYINMGAVHLAQRLLDVEQAQQMLYEKISYPLAATIGGYVLVLGRNTGEYRSQAHVWKSWVENLDHWFEWLPDGAILNASMQLMEKQPDLEKARDALMRAFSRGLPYFTFGLKQLLDGMRFFAGKGDAEAQGCLDVLKVIAAGVDSGSPFLTVTVASSWEEKKKTPTLEMRYG
;
A
#
# COMPACT_ATOMS: atom_id res chain seq x y z
N MET A 1 32.30 -24.43 -14.00
CA MET A 1 31.62 -24.63 -12.70
C MET A 1 30.42 -23.72 -12.70
N SER A 2 29.27 -24.23 -12.28
CA SER A 2 28.08 -23.40 -12.12
C SER A 2 27.64 -23.26 -10.67
N ILE A 3 27.02 -22.12 -10.38
CA ILE A 3 26.23 -21.92 -9.18
C ILE A 3 24.77 -21.99 -9.59
N HIS A 4 23.99 -22.84 -8.93
CA HIS A 4 22.54 -22.90 -9.08
C HIS A 4 21.88 -22.32 -7.84
N VAL A 5 21.06 -21.29 -8.02
CA VAL A 5 20.42 -20.55 -6.92
C VAL A 5 18.91 -20.65 -7.00
N ALA A 6 18.29 -21.01 -5.87
CA ALA A 6 16.83 -20.97 -5.68
C ALA A 6 16.47 -20.40 -4.31
N ALA A 7 15.33 -19.70 -4.23
CA ALA A 7 14.80 -19.17 -2.99
C ALA A 7 13.55 -19.96 -2.60
N ARG A 8 13.56 -20.54 -1.40
CA ARG A 8 12.45 -21.32 -0.86
C ARG A 8 11.61 -20.45 0.06
N ALA A 9 10.32 -20.36 -0.25
CA ALA A 9 9.33 -19.64 0.55
C ALA A 9 8.05 -20.46 0.67
N LEU A 10 7.32 -20.33 1.79
CA LEU A 10 5.96 -20.87 1.92
C LEU A 10 5.00 -19.93 1.18
N LEU A 11 4.85 -20.20 -0.13
CA LEU A 11 3.98 -19.45 -1.01
C LEU A 11 2.52 -19.90 -0.79
N TYR A 12 1.71 -19.05 -0.14
CA TYR A 12 0.25 -19.25 -0.12
C TYR A 12 -0.39 -18.97 -1.48
N GLU A 13 0.27 -18.22 -2.36
CA GLU A 13 -0.17 -17.95 -3.73
C GLU A 13 0.79 -18.53 -4.77
N ARG A 14 0.25 -19.42 -5.62
CA ARG A 14 0.95 -20.06 -6.75
C ARG A 14 1.36 -19.10 -7.89
N GLN A 15 1.23 -17.79 -7.72
CA GLN A 15 1.39 -16.80 -8.78
C GLN A 15 2.54 -15.79 -8.61
N ALA A 16 3.46 -15.99 -7.67
CA ALA A 16 4.71 -15.22 -7.62
C ALA A 16 5.64 -15.57 -8.79
N ARG A 17 5.29 -15.13 -10.01
CA ARG A 17 6.10 -15.29 -11.24
C ARG A 17 7.30 -14.36 -11.29
N LYS A 18 7.43 -13.43 -10.34
CA LYS A 18 8.57 -12.52 -10.22
C LYS A 18 9.55 -13.15 -9.22
N GLY A 19 10.73 -13.58 -9.69
CA GLY A 19 11.82 -14.02 -8.81
C GLY A 19 12.36 -12.86 -7.97
N LEU A 20 13.06 -13.17 -6.88
CA LEU A 20 13.76 -12.19 -6.05
C LEU A 20 14.98 -11.64 -6.78
N MET A 21 15.23 -10.35 -6.63
CA MET A 21 16.46 -9.73 -7.14
C MET A 21 17.57 -9.88 -6.11
N GLY A 22 18.80 -10.06 -6.57
CA GLY A 22 19.95 -10.11 -5.68
C GLY A 22 21.29 -9.96 -6.39
N SER A 23 22.36 -9.92 -5.61
CA SER A 23 23.73 -9.77 -6.09
C SER A 23 24.63 -10.81 -5.45
N VAL A 24 25.59 -11.30 -6.22
CA VAL A 24 26.61 -12.28 -5.80
C VAL A 24 27.95 -11.58 -5.71
N PHE A 25 28.68 -11.85 -4.63
CA PHE A 25 30.01 -11.31 -4.36
C PHE A 25 30.99 -12.46 -4.07
N PHE A 26 32.21 -12.33 -4.55
CA PHE A 26 33.34 -13.17 -4.19
C PHE A 26 34.05 -12.58 -2.97
N ARG A 27 34.27 -13.37 -1.93
CA ARG A 27 34.93 -12.93 -0.70
C ARG A 27 36.41 -13.30 -0.76
N GLY A 28 37.25 -12.31 -1.08
CA GLY A 28 38.70 -12.49 -1.12
C GLY A 28 39.32 -12.66 0.28
N GLU A 29 40.60 -13.06 0.32
CA GLU A 29 41.36 -13.28 1.57
C GLU A 29 41.43 -12.02 2.46
N GLU A 30 41.38 -10.82 1.88
CA GLU A 30 41.39 -9.54 2.60
C GLU A 30 39.99 -9.06 3.06
N GLN A 31 38.98 -9.94 3.09
CA GLN A 31 37.58 -9.60 3.41
C GLN A 31 36.93 -8.53 2.53
N GLN A 32 37.54 -8.16 1.39
CA GLN A 32 36.89 -7.31 0.40
C GLN A 32 35.97 -8.16 -0.47
N ASN A 33 34.68 -7.84 -0.43
CA ASN A 33 33.66 -8.44 -1.27
C ASN A 33 33.79 -7.85 -2.69
N ARG A 34 34.21 -8.67 -3.66
CA ARG A 34 34.25 -8.29 -5.08
C ARG A 34 32.94 -8.68 -5.74
N PHE A 35 32.21 -7.73 -6.31
CA PHE A 35 30.99 -7.99 -7.08
C PHE A 35 31.26 -8.97 -8.23
N VAL A 36 30.32 -9.90 -8.44
CA VAL A 36 30.39 -10.94 -9.47
C VAL A 36 29.27 -10.75 -10.49
N ALA A 37 28.01 -10.75 -10.05
CA ALA A 37 26.85 -10.65 -10.91
C ALA A 37 25.60 -10.26 -10.13
N ASP A 38 24.63 -9.67 -10.81
CA ASP A 38 23.25 -9.62 -10.36
C ASP A 38 22.49 -10.86 -10.84
N ILE A 39 21.55 -11.32 -10.03
CA ILE A 39 20.77 -12.53 -10.26
C ILE A 39 19.30 -12.29 -9.96
N ARG A 40 18.44 -13.02 -10.68
CA ARG A 40 17.02 -13.12 -10.38
C ARG A 40 16.70 -14.53 -9.91
N VAL A 41 16.52 -14.70 -8.62
CA VAL A 41 16.30 -16.00 -8.00
C VAL A 41 14.82 -16.37 -8.00
N PRO A 42 14.41 -17.44 -8.70
CA PRO A 42 13.01 -17.87 -8.69
C PRO A 42 12.57 -18.29 -7.28
N LEU A 43 11.33 -17.92 -6.93
CA LEU A 43 10.67 -18.39 -5.72
C LEU A 43 10.05 -19.76 -5.97
N VAL A 44 10.42 -20.74 -5.16
CA VAL A 44 9.94 -22.12 -5.26
C VAL A 44 9.22 -22.54 -3.98
N ASP A 45 8.09 -23.23 -4.16
CA ASP A 45 7.37 -23.90 -3.09
C ASP A 45 8.07 -25.22 -2.70
N HIS A 46 7.91 -25.67 -1.46
CA HIS A 46 8.45 -26.90 -0.91
C HIS A 46 8.11 -28.17 -1.72
N ALA A 47 7.00 -28.15 -2.47
CA ALA A 47 6.49 -29.28 -3.22
C ALA A 47 6.85 -29.29 -4.73
N SER A 48 7.45 -28.22 -5.27
CA SER A 48 7.64 -28.06 -6.71
C SER A 48 9.04 -28.47 -7.20
N GLN A 49 9.15 -28.93 -8.45
CA GLN A 49 10.43 -29.07 -9.13
C GLN A 49 11.05 -27.68 -9.34
N TYR A 50 12.33 -27.56 -9.02
CA TYR A 50 13.05 -26.30 -8.93
C TYR A 50 13.34 -25.73 -10.33
N THR A 51 12.87 -24.51 -10.61
CA THR A 51 13.55 -23.65 -11.59
C THR A 51 14.71 -22.99 -10.84
N GLU A 52 15.91 -22.96 -11.44
CA GLU A 52 17.11 -22.42 -10.78
C GLU A 52 17.77 -21.39 -11.69
N GLU A 53 18.23 -20.29 -11.09
CA GLU A 53 19.09 -19.35 -11.79
C GLU A 53 20.51 -19.91 -11.80
N THR A 54 21.15 -19.94 -12.97
CA THR A 54 22.46 -20.58 -13.15
C THR A 54 23.52 -19.57 -13.56
N LEU A 55 24.52 -19.37 -12.71
CA LEU A 55 25.73 -18.62 -13.05
C LEU A 55 26.82 -19.59 -13.51
N GLN A 56 27.40 -19.36 -14.70
CA GLN A 56 28.46 -20.20 -15.27
C GLN A 56 29.85 -19.59 -15.08
N ASP A 57 30.89 -20.42 -15.24
CA ASP A 57 32.31 -20.03 -15.22
C ASP A 57 32.78 -19.30 -13.95
N ILE A 58 32.25 -19.72 -12.81
CA ILE A 58 32.60 -19.15 -11.51
C ILE A 58 33.88 -19.79 -10.96
N ALA A 59 34.79 -18.97 -10.41
CA ALA A 59 36.04 -19.45 -9.81
C ALA A 59 35.79 -20.18 -8.46
N PRO A 60 36.69 -21.09 -8.03
CA PRO A 60 36.58 -21.68 -6.69
C PRO A 60 36.84 -20.64 -5.60
N GLY A 61 36.14 -20.74 -4.47
CA GLY A 61 36.37 -19.91 -3.29
C GLY A 61 35.11 -19.59 -2.49
N GLU A 62 35.21 -18.59 -1.61
CA GLU A 62 34.12 -18.15 -0.74
C GLU A 62 33.28 -17.09 -1.42
N TYR A 63 31.96 -17.23 -1.35
CA TYR A 63 30.99 -16.32 -1.95
C TYR A 63 29.95 -15.86 -0.93
N LEU A 64 29.39 -14.70 -1.22
CA LEU A 64 28.28 -14.08 -0.51
C LEU A 64 27.17 -13.83 -1.52
N ILE A 65 25.95 -14.23 -1.20
CA ILE A 65 24.75 -13.86 -1.95
C ILE A 65 23.90 -12.94 -1.09
N GLN A 66 23.45 -11.84 -1.68
CA GLN A 66 22.51 -10.90 -1.08
C GLN A 66 21.24 -10.89 -1.90
N LEU A 67 20.11 -11.26 -1.31
CA LEU A 67 18.80 -11.19 -1.96
C LEU A 67 17.98 -10.08 -1.32
N SER A 68 17.45 -9.18 -2.15
CA SER A 68 16.43 -8.22 -1.77
C SER A 68 15.09 -8.94 -1.70
N LEU A 69 14.47 -8.88 -0.54
CA LEU A 69 13.13 -9.38 -0.29
C LEU A 69 12.08 -8.30 -0.66
N PRO A 70 10.82 -8.67 -0.94
CA PRO A 70 9.77 -7.70 -1.30
C PRO A 70 9.44 -6.68 -0.20
N ASN A 71 9.86 -6.93 1.02
CA ASN A 71 9.74 -6.00 2.16
C ASN A 71 10.92 -5.01 2.28
N GLY A 72 11.86 -5.00 1.33
CA GLY A 72 13.09 -4.22 1.41
C GLY A 72 14.17 -4.83 2.33
N GLY A 73 13.89 -5.95 3.00
CA GLY A 73 14.90 -6.69 3.75
C GLY A 73 15.94 -7.33 2.83
N VAL A 74 17.16 -7.53 3.33
CA VAL A 74 18.22 -8.20 2.57
C VAL A 74 18.63 -9.48 3.28
N ILE A 75 18.41 -10.64 2.63
CA ILE A 75 18.96 -11.91 3.10
C ILE A 75 20.38 -12.03 2.58
N THR A 76 21.32 -12.25 3.50
CA THR A 76 22.72 -12.48 3.16
C THR A 76 23.12 -13.91 3.55
N GLN A 77 23.63 -14.69 2.60
CA GLN A 77 24.10 -16.05 2.85
C GLN A 77 25.51 -16.26 2.28
N ASN A 78 26.38 -16.92 3.04
CA ASN A 78 27.70 -17.33 2.55
C ASN A 78 27.63 -18.76 1.99
N PHE A 79 28.43 -19.04 0.97
CA PHE A 79 28.60 -20.39 0.42
C PHE A 79 30.00 -20.54 -0.22
N THR A 80 30.47 -21.79 -0.33
CA THR A 80 31.78 -22.10 -0.89
C THR A 80 31.61 -22.83 -2.22
N VAL A 81 32.34 -22.39 -3.24
CA VAL A 81 32.43 -23.07 -4.54
C VAL A 81 33.71 -23.89 -4.59
N GLN A 82 33.59 -25.20 -4.75
CA GLN A 82 34.73 -26.10 -4.88
C GLN A 82 35.15 -26.29 -6.35
N ALA A 83 36.44 -26.52 -6.58
CA ALA A 83 36.98 -26.67 -7.93
C ALA A 83 36.45 -27.95 -8.59
N GLY A 84 35.78 -27.80 -9.75
CA GLY A 84 35.28 -28.92 -10.54
C GLY A 84 33.91 -29.46 -10.10
N GLU A 85 33.26 -28.82 -9.12
CA GLU A 85 31.92 -29.22 -8.64
C GLU A 85 30.90 -28.10 -8.88
N ASP A 86 29.68 -28.48 -9.26
CA ASP A 86 28.57 -27.53 -9.33
C ASP A 86 28.00 -27.30 -7.94
N THR A 87 27.82 -26.04 -7.57
CA THR A 87 27.39 -25.65 -6.23
C THR A 87 25.93 -25.25 -6.24
N ARG A 88 25.12 -25.85 -5.35
CA ARG A 88 23.69 -25.54 -5.23
C ARG A 88 23.42 -24.75 -3.95
N VAL A 89 22.81 -23.58 -4.10
CA VAL A 89 22.48 -22.66 -2.99
C VAL A 89 20.96 -22.55 -2.90
N ILE A 90 20.40 -23.06 -1.80
CA ILE A 90 18.97 -22.93 -1.49
C ILE A 90 18.85 -21.94 -0.33
N ILE A 91 18.28 -20.78 -0.61
CA ILE A 91 18.07 -19.73 0.37
C ILE A 91 16.69 -19.94 0.97
N THR A 92 16.62 -20.29 2.25
CA THR A 92 15.33 -20.44 2.95
C THR A 92 14.94 -19.08 3.49
N ILE A 93 13.83 -18.53 2.99
CA ILE A 93 13.27 -17.29 3.52
C ILE A 93 12.61 -17.64 4.85
N PRO A 94 13.10 -17.11 6.00
CA PRO A 94 12.55 -17.44 7.30
C PRO A 94 11.06 -17.08 7.35
N HIS A 95 10.32 -17.90 8.09
CA HIS A 95 8.85 -17.83 8.16
C HIS A 95 8.33 -16.71 9.07
N GLU A 96 9.23 -15.99 9.74
CA GLU A 96 8.96 -14.77 10.48
C GLU A 96 8.81 -13.66 9.44
N GLY A 97 7.56 -13.22 9.27
CA GLY A 97 7.10 -12.58 8.06
C GLY A 97 7.93 -11.35 7.63
N PRO A 98 8.04 -11.08 6.32
CA PRO A 98 8.74 -9.91 5.78
C PRO A 98 8.25 -8.55 6.33
N HIS A 99 7.12 -8.47 7.02
CA HIS A 99 6.47 -7.18 7.29
C HIS A 99 6.98 -6.45 8.55
N GLU A 100 7.89 -6.99 9.37
CA GLU A 100 8.15 -6.41 10.71
C GLU A 100 8.98 -5.12 10.73
N TRP A 101 9.81 -4.83 9.72
CA TRP A 101 10.79 -3.73 9.80
C TRP A 101 10.37 -2.41 9.13
N SER A 102 9.71 -2.45 7.96
CA SER A 102 9.03 -1.26 7.41
C SER A 102 7.86 -0.82 8.30
N SER A 103 7.24 -1.78 8.99
CA SER A 103 6.25 -1.52 10.03
C SER A 103 6.84 -0.70 11.18
N LEU A 104 8.10 -0.89 11.60
CA LEU A 104 8.65 -0.18 12.78
C LEU A 104 8.86 1.32 12.56
N HIS A 105 9.27 1.74 11.35
CA HIS A 105 9.36 3.17 11.01
C HIS A 105 7.99 3.79 10.73
N ALA A 106 7.06 3.06 10.10
CA ALA A 106 5.67 3.50 9.97
C ALA A 106 4.95 3.59 11.33
N MET A 107 5.19 2.62 12.23
CA MET A 107 4.58 2.48 13.56
C MET A 107 4.97 3.61 14.51
N THR A 108 6.21 4.09 14.46
CA THR A 108 6.70 5.04 15.48
C THR A 108 6.27 6.48 15.21
N GLY A 109 5.83 6.82 14.00
CA GLY A 109 5.23 8.13 13.66
C GLY A 109 6.11 9.35 13.98
N LYS A 110 7.38 9.14 14.31
CA LYS A 110 8.35 10.17 14.68
C LYS A 110 9.56 10.01 13.79
N PHE A 111 9.55 10.70 12.65
CA PHE A 111 10.78 11.04 11.95
C PHE A 111 11.53 12.02 12.84
N ALA A 112 12.41 11.50 13.70
CA ALA A 112 13.04 12.28 14.76
C ALA A 112 13.82 13.46 14.18
N GLN A 113 13.58 14.63 14.76
CA GLN A 113 14.21 15.93 14.48
C GLN A 113 15.67 16.02 14.95
N GLU A 114 16.29 14.91 15.34
CA GLU A 114 17.66 14.90 15.84
C GLU A 114 18.62 14.72 14.66
N ALA A 115 19.39 15.78 14.39
CA ALA A 115 20.52 15.74 13.48
C ALA A 115 21.50 14.65 13.95
N VAL A 116 21.38 13.45 13.38
CA VAL A 116 22.34 12.37 13.57
C VAL A 116 23.63 12.82 12.91
N ALA A 117 24.64 13.12 13.73
CA ALA A 117 26.00 13.28 13.25
C ALA A 117 26.46 11.96 12.63
N THR A 118 26.41 11.86 11.30
CA THR A 118 26.83 10.68 10.54
C THR A 118 28.35 10.53 10.62
N GLY A 119 28.81 9.80 11.64
CA GLY A 119 30.17 9.29 11.73
C GLY A 119 30.30 7.93 11.05
N GLY A 120 30.91 7.92 9.86
CA GLY A 120 31.70 6.78 9.37
C GLY A 120 30.97 5.72 8.53
N TYR A 121 31.53 5.49 7.34
CA TYR A 121 31.37 4.30 6.48
C TYR A 121 30.12 4.18 5.61
N MET A 122 29.79 5.23 4.85
CA MET A 122 29.39 5.01 3.45
C MET A 122 30.19 5.97 2.57
N ARG A 123 30.90 5.43 1.58
CA ARG A 123 31.44 6.25 0.50
C ARG A 123 30.24 6.83 -0.23
N PRO A 124 30.11 8.16 -0.36
CA PRO A 124 29.11 8.71 -1.26
C PRO A 124 29.49 8.26 -2.66
N MET A 125 28.64 7.44 -3.30
CA MET A 125 28.48 7.61 -4.74
C MET A 125 28.20 9.09 -4.94
N ALA A 126 28.81 9.71 -5.95
CA ALA A 126 28.53 11.09 -6.31
C ALA A 126 27.08 11.18 -6.81
N ALA A 127 26.12 11.08 -5.90
CA ALA A 127 24.74 11.42 -6.11
C ALA A 127 24.77 12.90 -6.47
N ARG A 128 24.38 13.20 -7.71
CA ARG A 128 24.04 14.56 -8.08
C ARG A 128 22.93 14.96 -7.12
N SER A 129 23.25 15.81 -6.15
CA SER A 129 22.27 16.45 -5.27
C SER A 129 21.39 17.34 -6.16
N GLN A 130 20.35 16.74 -6.72
CA GLN A 130 19.30 17.44 -7.44
C GLN A 130 18.23 17.79 -6.42
N SER A 131 17.82 19.06 -6.40
CA SER A 131 16.74 19.51 -5.51
C SER A 131 15.39 18.99 -6.00
N TYR A 132 14.38 18.92 -5.12
CA TYR A 132 13.01 18.58 -5.49
C TYR A 132 12.52 19.35 -6.72
N ALA A 133 12.71 20.67 -6.75
CA ALA A 133 12.28 21.52 -7.87
C ALA A 133 12.85 21.08 -9.22
N GLN A 134 14.02 20.42 -9.24
CA GLN A 134 14.61 19.86 -10.46
C GLN A 134 14.01 18.49 -10.80
N LEU A 135 13.73 17.66 -9.80
CA LEU A 135 13.10 16.34 -9.96
C LEU A 135 11.61 16.44 -10.34
N SER A 136 10.92 17.48 -9.89
CA SER A 136 9.51 17.72 -10.19
C SER A 136 9.26 18.39 -11.54
N ALA A 137 10.27 19.07 -12.09
CA ALA A 137 10.19 19.74 -13.39
C ALA A 137 10.03 18.76 -14.55
N ASP A 138 10.55 17.54 -14.41
CA ASP A 138 10.35 16.46 -15.38
C ASP A 138 10.14 15.11 -14.67
N PRO A 139 8.87 14.72 -14.41
CA PRO A 139 8.58 13.47 -13.72
C PRO A 139 9.02 12.23 -14.52
N GLU A 140 9.37 12.32 -15.81
CA GLU A 140 10.00 11.21 -16.55
C GLU A 140 11.40 10.87 -16.00
N PHE A 141 12.06 11.82 -15.32
CA PHE A 141 13.40 11.66 -14.74
C PHE A 141 13.45 11.86 -13.23
N GLY A 142 12.29 11.98 -12.57
CA GLY A 142 12.17 12.21 -11.14
C GLY A 142 10.81 11.78 -10.60
N TYR A 143 10.19 12.64 -9.82
CA TYR A 143 8.81 12.45 -9.38
C TYR A 143 8.10 13.79 -9.24
N ALA A 144 6.80 13.79 -9.50
CA ALA A 144 5.89 14.89 -9.23
C ALA A 144 4.77 14.41 -8.32
N LEU A 145 4.34 15.29 -7.40
CA LEU A 145 3.19 15.05 -6.54
C LEU A 145 2.15 16.14 -6.82
N SER A 146 0.90 15.76 -7.02
CA SER A 146 -0.20 16.67 -7.28
C SER A 146 -1.43 16.31 -6.47
N TRP A 147 -2.18 17.30 -6.04
CA TRP A 147 -3.56 17.13 -5.59
C TRP A 147 -4.44 16.85 -6.77
N LEU A 148 -5.30 15.85 -6.66
CA LEU A 148 -6.47 15.75 -7.51
C LEU A 148 -7.60 16.47 -6.80
N ALA A 149 -7.94 17.65 -7.30
CA ALA A 149 -9.15 18.31 -6.88
C ALA A 149 -10.32 17.55 -7.56
N PRO A 150 -11.26 16.95 -6.81
CA PRO A 150 -12.57 16.71 -7.40
C PRO A 150 -13.07 18.08 -7.84
N ASP A 151 -13.12 18.32 -9.15
CA ASP A 151 -13.22 19.66 -9.75
C ASP A 151 -14.33 20.50 -9.11
N GLN A 152 -14.23 21.84 -9.23
CA GLN A 152 -15.35 22.76 -8.94
C GLN A 152 -16.61 22.45 -9.79
N ASN A 153 -16.48 21.58 -10.80
CA ASN A 153 -17.56 21.01 -11.58
C ASN A 153 -17.53 19.46 -11.48
N PRO A 154 -18.35 18.83 -10.62
CA PRO A 154 -18.38 17.37 -10.43
C PRO A 154 -18.78 16.58 -11.69
N ALA A 155 -19.11 17.24 -12.80
CA ALA A 155 -19.36 16.59 -14.08
C ALA A 155 -18.09 16.20 -14.84
N ASP A 156 -16.91 16.75 -14.49
CA ASP A 156 -15.71 16.66 -15.35
C ASP A 156 -14.63 15.67 -14.85
N GLY A 157 -14.69 15.22 -13.58
CA GLY A 157 -13.65 14.37 -12.98
C GLY A 157 -14.10 12.94 -12.61
N MET A 158 -13.32 11.93 -13.02
CA MET A 158 -13.55 10.48 -12.78
C MET A 158 -13.62 10.09 -11.29
N LEU A 159 -13.05 10.90 -10.40
CA LEU A 159 -12.99 10.63 -8.96
C LEU A 159 -14.20 11.16 -8.18
N SER A 160 -15.23 11.62 -8.88
CA SER A 160 -16.49 12.07 -8.30
C SER A 160 -17.66 11.18 -8.74
N GLY A 161 -18.62 10.95 -7.84
CA GLY A 161 -19.84 10.20 -8.13
C GLY A 161 -19.80 8.71 -7.76
N ASP A 162 -20.81 7.98 -8.23
CA ASP A 162 -21.09 6.59 -7.85
C ASP A 162 -20.42 5.55 -8.77
N GLN A 163 -19.76 6.01 -9.84
CA GLN A 163 -19.11 5.16 -10.85
C GLN A 163 -17.58 5.13 -10.75
N VAL A 164 -16.99 5.79 -9.75
CA VAL A 164 -15.52 5.96 -9.60
C VAL A 164 -14.76 4.64 -9.77
N LEU A 165 -15.19 3.55 -9.11
CA LEU A 165 -14.50 2.26 -9.24
C LEU A 165 -14.62 1.67 -10.65
N ARG A 166 -15.77 1.82 -11.31
CA ARG A 166 -15.98 1.30 -12.68
C ARG A 166 -15.10 2.05 -13.67
N GLU A 167 -15.13 3.38 -13.62
CA GLU A 167 -14.32 4.21 -14.51
C GLU A 167 -12.82 4.01 -14.26
N LEU A 168 -12.40 3.90 -12.99
CA LEU A 168 -11.02 3.59 -12.64
C LEU A 168 -10.60 2.19 -13.11
N GLY A 169 -11.45 1.18 -12.93
CA GLY A 169 -11.19 -0.17 -13.44
C GLY A 169 -11.10 -0.21 -14.96
N GLU A 170 -11.95 0.53 -15.67
CA GLU A 170 -11.86 0.68 -17.12
C GLU A 170 -10.58 1.41 -17.56
N LEU A 171 -10.20 2.48 -16.86
CA LEU A 171 -8.96 3.20 -17.11
C LEU A 171 -7.78 2.24 -16.96
N MET A 172 -7.64 1.59 -15.82
CA MET A 172 -6.54 0.66 -15.54
C MET A 172 -6.50 -0.54 -16.50
N GLY A 173 -7.67 -1.07 -16.88
CA GLY A 173 -7.78 -2.19 -17.82
C GLY A 173 -7.31 -1.86 -19.25
N ARG A 174 -7.19 -0.57 -19.59
CA ARG A 174 -6.64 -0.11 -20.87
C ARG A 174 -5.11 0.07 -20.86
N GLU A 175 -4.47 -0.05 -19.70
CA GLU A 175 -3.04 0.23 -19.49
C GLU A 175 -2.61 1.58 -20.11
N PRO A 176 -3.22 2.71 -19.70
CA PRO A 176 -2.90 4.02 -20.25
C PRO A 176 -1.47 4.41 -19.94
N ASP A 177 -0.90 5.27 -20.78
CA ASP A 177 0.29 6.01 -20.40
C ASP A 177 -0.02 7.02 -19.29
N VAL A 178 1.03 7.49 -18.61
CA VAL A 178 0.91 8.45 -17.49
C VAL A 178 0.12 9.71 -17.87
N ARG A 179 0.33 10.28 -19.08
CA ARG A 179 -0.32 11.54 -19.49
C ARG A 179 -1.82 11.30 -19.69
N SER A 180 -2.17 10.21 -20.38
CA SER A 180 -3.55 9.79 -20.60
C SER A 180 -4.27 9.50 -19.28
N ALA A 181 -3.61 8.84 -18.32
CA ALA A 181 -4.17 8.59 -16.99
C ALA A 181 -4.42 9.89 -16.22
N THR A 182 -3.46 10.80 -16.19
CA THR A 182 -3.58 12.10 -15.50
C THR A 182 -4.75 12.92 -16.04
N VAL A 183 -4.88 13.03 -17.37
CA VAL A 183 -6.00 13.75 -18.00
C VAL A 183 -7.35 13.14 -17.62
N LYS A 184 -7.44 11.81 -17.50
CA LYS A 184 -8.68 11.12 -17.14
C LYS A 184 -9.03 11.24 -15.66
N LEU A 185 -8.03 11.33 -14.79
CA LEU A 185 -8.22 11.47 -13.34
C LEU A 185 -8.73 12.86 -12.93
N GLY A 186 -8.53 13.87 -13.76
CA GLY A 186 -9.04 15.23 -13.56
C GLY A 186 -7.92 16.28 -13.42
N THR A 187 -8.27 17.46 -12.91
CA THR A 187 -7.32 18.55 -12.73
C THR A 187 -6.31 18.23 -11.62
N ALA A 188 -5.04 18.10 -12.01
CA ALA A 188 -3.92 17.93 -11.09
C ALA A 188 -3.33 19.30 -10.70
N ILE A 189 -3.37 19.62 -9.40
CA ILE A 189 -2.77 20.82 -8.83
C ILE A 189 -1.44 20.43 -8.18
N PRO A 190 -0.29 20.90 -8.69
CA PRO A 190 1.02 20.51 -8.15
C PRO A 190 1.17 20.81 -6.66
N VAL A 191 1.85 19.91 -5.95
CA VAL A 191 2.33 20.09 -4.57
C VAL A 191 3.73 20.70 -4.67
N GLU A 192 3.82 22.03 -4.52
CA GLU A 192 5.00 22.79 -4.94
C GLU A 192 6.26 22.57 -4.11
N GLU A 193 6.15 22.34 -2.80
CA GLU A 193 7.32 22.18 -1.93
C GLU A 193 7.07 21.16 -0.79
N PRO A 194 8.03 20.28 -0.49
CA PRO A 194 7.99 19.44 0.70
C PRO A 194 8.17 20.29 1.97
N SER A 195 7.56 19.84 3.07
CA SER A 195 7.71 20.47 4.38
C SER A 195 9.11 20.31 4.96
N LEU A 196 9.77 19.18 4.70
CA LEU A 196 11.18 18.93 5.00
C LEU A 196 11.81 18.13 3.86
N GLU A 197 13.08 18.39 3.57
CA GLU A 197 13.78 17.72 2.47
C GLU A 197 15.26 17.52 2.84
N ASP A 198 15.79 16.33 2.58
CA ASP A 198 17.24 16.05 2.65
C ASP A 198 17.75 15.47 1.31
N GLY A 199 18.92 14.84 1.27
CA GLY A 199 19.44 14.26 0.04
C GLY A 199 18.57 13.14 -0.54
N ASP A 200 17.91 12.35 0.31
CA ASP A 200 17.27 11.09 -0.07
C ASP A 200 15.74 11.11 0.09
N PHE A 201 15.22 12.02 0.91
CA PHE A 201 13.83 12.06 1.30
C PHE A 201 13.19 13.43 1.13
N ALA A 202 11.89 13.41 0.83
CA ALA A 202 11.01 14.56 0.88
C ALA A 202 9.79 14.22 1.76
N LEU A 203 9.56 15.01 2.80
CA LEU A 203 8.44 14.88 3.71
C LEU A 203 7.39 15.93 3.39
N PHE A 204 6.17 15.48 3.12
CA PHE A 204 5.01 16.34 2.94
C PHE A 204 4.09 16.22 4.15
N ARG A 205 3.59 17.35 4.66
CA ARG A 205 2.65 17.41 5.77
C ARG A 205 1.31 17.97 5.31
N PHE A 206 0.26 17.22 5.59
CA PHE A 206 -1.10 17.53 5.17
C PHE A 206 -2.03 17.76 6.36
N LYS A 207 -2.84 18.80 6.26
CA LYS A 207 -3.97 19.07 7.15
C LYS A 207 -5.27 19.24 6.33
N HIS A 208 -6.44 19.34 6.98
CA HIS A 208 -7.77 19.38 6.35
C HIS A 208 -7.90 20.44 5.23
N GLY A 209 -7.08 21.50 5.26
CA GLY A 209 -7.05 22.57 4.26
C GLY A 209 -6.02 22.46 3.13
N GLY A 210 -5.04 21.54 3.19
CA GLY A 210 -3.92 21.48 2.22
C GLY A 210 -2.55 21.28 2.87
N LEU A 211 -1.49 21.79 2.22
CA LEU A 211 -0.12 21.78 2.75
C LEU A 211 0.02 22.74 3.94
N GLN A 212 0.79 22.34 4.95
CA GLN A 212 1.19 23.24 6.03
C GLN A 212 2.25 24.24 5.53
N ALA A 213 1.82 25.40 5.02
CA ALA A 213 2.69 26.58 4.94
C ALA A 213 2.80 27.22 6.34
N GLY A 214 3.97 27.76 6.68
CA GLY A 214 4.26 28.29 8.03
C GLY A 214 3.19 29.23 8.60
N GLU A 215 2.83 28.96 9.86
CA GLU A 215 2.01 29.77 10.80
C GLU A 215 0.47 29.72 10.70
N SER A 216 -0.12 30.02 11.86
CA SER A 216 -1.35 29.52 12.47
C SER A 216 -2.66 29.88 11.80
N THR A 217 -3.64 28.98 11.90
CA THR A 217 -5.06 29.35 11.92
C THR A 217 -5.78 28.60 13.03
N ASP A 218 -6.65 29.33 13.69
CA ASP A 218 -7.32 29.07 14.96
C ASP A 218 -8.09 27.76 15.09
N ASP A 219 -8.24 27.32 16.35
CA ASP A 219 -9.08 26.21 16.83
C ASP A 219 -10.58 26.47 16.54
N GLU A 220 -11.02 26.38 15.29
CA GLU A 220 -12.44 26.17 15.00
C GLU A 220 -12.75 24.67 15.06
N ASP A 221 -13.62 24.29 16.01
CA ASP A 221 -14.14 22.93 16.17
C ASP A 221 -14.79 22.43 14.87
N PHE A 222 -14.13 21.52 14.17
CA PHE A 222 -14.64 20.90 12.95
C PHE A 222 -15.78 19.92 13.28
N PHE A 223 -17.02 20.30 12.96
CA PHE A 223 -18.18 19.41 13.10
C PHE A 223 -18.53 18.74 11.76
N LEU A 224 -18.10 17.49 11.59
CA LEU A 224 -18.49 16.62 10.47
C LEU A 224 -19.82 15.93 10.79
N GLY A 225 -20.92 16.68 10.76
CA GLY A 225 -22.26 16.15 11.02
C GLY A 225 -22.70 15.05 10.02
N PRO A 226 -23.80 14.32 10.30
CA PRO A 226 -24.39 13.37 9.36
C PRO A 226 -24.68 14.01 8.00
N GLY A 227 -24.25 13.39 6.90
CA GLY A 227 -24.41 13.93 5.55
C GLY A 227 -23.48 15.11 5.20
N SER A 228 -22.47 15.40 6.03
CA SER A 228 -21.39 16.31 5.63
C SER A 228 -20.59 15.68 4.49
N ASN A 229 -20.58 16.31 3.32
CA ASN A 229 -19.72 15.91 2.22
C ASN A 229 -18.29 16.33 2.55
N MET A 230 -17.49 15.38 3.02
CA MET A 230 -16.05 15.55 2.94
C MET A 230 -15.62 15.27 1.52
N ASP A 231 -15.09 16.31 0.85
CA ASP A 231 -14.44 16.13 -0.44
C ASP A 231 -13.21 15.27 -0.23
N ARG A 232 -13.32 13.98 -0.61
CA ARG A 232 -12.19 13.07 -0.54
C ARG A 232 -11.06 13.63 -1.39
N ARG A 233 -9.86 13.61 -0.82
CA ARG A 233 -8.65 14.05 -1.51
C ARG A 233 -7.82 12.85 -1.90
N PHE A 234 -7.32 12.90 -3.13
CA PHE A 234 -6.34 11.97 -3.64
C PHE A 234 -5.07 12.73 -3.99
N LEU A 235 -3.93 12.08 -3.78
CA LEU A 235 -2.68 12.54 -4.36
C LEU A 235 -2.40 11.70 -5.61
N LEU A 236 -1.97 12.37 -6.66
CA LEU A 236 -1.39 11.75 -7.84
C LEU A 236 0.12 11.89 -7.73
N GLN A 237 0.80 10.76 -7.56
CA GLN A 237 2.25 10.66 -7.64
C GLN A 237 2.60 10.19 -9.05
N GLN A 238 3.45 10.94 -9.76
CA GLN A 238 3.95 10.59 -11.09
C GLN A 238 5.48 10.44 -11.03
N SER A 239 6.04 9.50 -11.77
CA SER A 239 7.49 9.29 -11.86
C SER A 239 7.86 8.52 -13.11
N ALA A 240 9.17 8.32 -13.33
CA ALA A 240 9.70 7.51 -14.43
C ALA A 240 9.05 6.11 -14.54
N PHE A 241 8.54 5.57 -13.43
CA PHE A 241 7.96 4.23 -13.33
C PHE A 241 6.45 4.18 -13.52
N GLY A 242 5.78 5.33 -13.66
CA GLY A 242 4.34 5.39 -13.88
C GLY A 242 3.64 6.47 -13.06
N ALA A 243 2.37 6.22 -12.75
CA ALA A 243 1.56 7.07 -11.91
C ALA A 243 0.77 6.25 -10.89
N GLN A 244 0.71 6.76 -9.67
CA GLN A 244 0.03 6.16 -8.53
C GLN A 244 -0.99 7.14 -7.94
N LEU A 245 -2.18 6.64 -7.68
CA LEU A 245 -3.26 7.32 -6.99
C LEU A 245 -3.25 6.92 -5.52
N ILE A 246 -3.00 7.86 -4.63
CA ILE A 246 -2.89 7.65 -3.19
C ILE A 246 -4.13 8.24 -2.52
N SER A 247 -4.87 7.41 -1.77
CA SER A 247 -5.99 7.88 -0.95
C SER A 247 -5.46 8.61 0.27
N LEU A 248 -5.69 9.93 0.35
CA LEU A 248 -5.20 10.72 1.46
C LEU A 248 -6.23 10.71 2.60
N PRO A 249 -5.88 10.26 3.82
CA PRO A 249 -6.78 10.18 4.97
C PRO A 249 -6.95 11.54 5.65
N THR A 250 -7.26 12.58 4.87
CA THR A 250 -7.54 13.93 5.36
C THR A 250 -9.03 14.27 5.24
N PRO A 251 -9.59 14.94 6.25
CA PRO A 251 -9.00 15.26 7.54
C PRO A 251 -8.74 14.02 8.39
N TRP A 252 -7.65 14.05 9.15
CA TRP A 252 -7.48 13.20 10.31
C TRP A 252 -7.66 14.04 11.56
N THR A 253 -8.70 13.76 12.33
CA THR A 253 -9.05 14.49 13.55
C THR A 253 -8.92 13.57 14.76
N THR A 254 -8.57 14.13 15.91
CA THR A 254 -8.46 13.48 17.23
C THR A 254 -9.13 14.36 18.30
N PRO A 255 -9.40 13.84 19.51
CA PRO A 255 -9.88 14.65 20.63
C PRO A 255 -9.01 15.88 20.96
N GLN A 256 -7.75 15.86 20.55
CA GLN A 256 -6.78 16.95 20.76
C GLN A 256 -6.74 17.95 19.60
N GLY A 257 -7.54 17.74 18.55
CA GLY A 257 -7.63 18.61 17.38
C GLY A 257 -7.29 17.88 16.09
N GLN A 258 -6.77 18.61 15.11
CA GLN A 258 -6.47 18.04 13.81
C GLN A 258 -5.04 17.49 13.75
N GLU A 259 -4.89 16.20 13.46
CA GLU A 259 -3.58 15.60 13.27
C GLU A 259 -3.02 15.90 11.89
N VAL A 260 -1.69 15.86 11.82
CA VAL A 260 -0.95 15.94 10.57
C VAL A 260 -0.88 14.54 9.96
N VAL A 261 -1.20 14.45 8.66
CA VAL A 261 -0.87 13.30 7.84
C VAL A 261 0.47 13.58 7.17
N GLU A 262 1.44 12.72 7.39
CA GLU A 262 2.78 12.81 6.85
C GLU A 262 2.96 11.82 5.71
N LEU A 263 3.47 12.28 4.56
CA LEU A 263 3.88 11.45 3.44
C LEU A 263 5.39 11.63 3.23
N LEU A 264 6.15 10.59 3.51
CA LEU A 264 7.57 10.53 3.21
C LEU A 264 7.77 9.89 1.84
N ILE A 265 8.48 10.55 0.93
CA ILE A 265 8.85 10.04 -0.38
C ILE A 265 10.38 9.89 -0.43
N LYS A 266 10.86 8.72 -0.82
CA LYS A 266 12.29 8.49 -1.09
C LYS A 266 12.61 8.82 -2.54
N LYS A 267 13.44 9.83 -2.76
CA LYS A 267 13.72 10.41 -4.10
C LYS A 267 14.59 9.52 -4.97
N HIS A 268 15.52 8.80 -4.35
CA HIS A 268 16.52 7.98 -5.02
C HIS A 268 16.21 6.50 -4.81
N SER A 269 15.11 6.01 -5.37
CA SER A 269 15.03 4.57 -5.63
C SER A 269 15.83 4.28 -6.90
N ILE A 270 17.06 3.82 -6.71
CA ILE A 270 18.08 3.73 -7.77
C ILE A 270 17.67 2.69 -8.83
N PHE A 271 16.75 1.77 -8.53
CA PHE A 271 16.44 0.65 -9.43
C PHE A 271 14.98 0.18 -9.51
N GLU A 272 14.10 0.39 -8.54
CA GLU A 272 12.74 -0.19 -8.58
C GLU A 272 11.77 0.63 -7.73
N GLU A 273 10.64 1.07 -8.31
CA GLU A 273 9.47 1.71 -7.68
C GLU A 273 9.78 2.92 -6.74
N LEU A 274 8.87 3.89 -6.63
CA LEU A 274 9.03 4.93 -5.62
C LEU A 274 8.59 4.38 -4.27
N ASP A 275 9.51 4.34 -3.31
CA ASP A 275 9.18 4.06 -1.93
C ASP A 275 8.56 5.32 -1.31
N TYR A 276 7.33 5.18 -0.81
CA TYR A 276 6.71 6.19 0.04
C TYR A 276 6.14 5.54 1.29
N ALA A 277 6.04 6.32 2.36
CA ALA A 277 5.41 5.91 3.60
C ALA A 277 4.44 7.01 4.04
N MET A 278 3.20 6.63 4.33
CA MET A 278 2.20 7.53 4.87
C MET A 278 1.92 7.19 6.33
N THR A 279 2.03 8.19 7.19
CA THR A 279 1.82 8.07 8.63
C THR A 279 0.89 9.17 9.14
N ILE A 280 0.21 8.90 10.23
CA ILE A 280 -0.57 9.89 10.99
C ILE A 280 0.28 10.31 12.20
N GLY A 281 0.08 11.53 12.71
CA GLY A 281 0.73 12.02 13.94
C GLY A 281 0.51 11.17 15.21
N ASP A 282 -0.32 10.13 15.16
CA ASP A 282 -0.61 9.20 16.24
C ASP A 282 0.11 7.83 16.03
N PRO A 283 1.17 7.53 16.80
CA PRO A 283 1.92 6.26 16.70
C PRO A 283 1.07 5.01 17.02
N MET A 284 0.08 5.13 17.92
CA MET A 284 -0.81 4.02 18.24
C MET A 284 -1.65 3.66 17.02
N ILE A 285 -2.22 4.67 16.34
CA ILE A 285 -3.00 4.46 15.12
C ILE A 285 -2.15 3.86 14.01
N ASN A 286 -0.93 4.39 13.78
CA ASN A 286 -0.04 3.81 12.76
C ASN A 286 0.28 2.34 13.06
N THR A 287 0.43 2.01 14.34
CA THR A 287 0.66 0.64 14.77
C THR A 287 -0.54 -0.27 14.53
N LEU A 288 -1.74 0.19 14.87
CA LEU A 288 -2.96 -0.56 14.58
C LEU A 288 -3.13 -0.79 13.08
N LEU A 289 -2.88 0.25 12.27
CA LEU A 289 -2.94 0.17 10.81
C LEU A 289 -1.94 -0.84 10.24
N GLY A 290 -0.70 -0.88 10.75
CA GLY A 290 0.30 -1.87 10.36
C GLY A 290 -0.22 -3.30 10.59
N TYR A 291 -0.68 -3.60 11.81
CA TYR A 291 -1.22 -4.93 12.14
C TYR A 291 -2.47 -5.28 11.33
N ILE A 292 -3.40 -4.33 11.15
CA ILE A 292 -4.62 -4.55 10.38
C ILE A 292 -4.29 -4.83 8.92
N ASN A 293 -3.40 -4.05 8.30
CA ASN A 293 -3.03 -4.23 6.89
C ASN A 293 -2.35 -5.59 6.64
N MET A 294 -1.56 -6.07 7.61
CA MET A 294 -0.97 -7.41 7.62
C MET A 294 -1.97 -8.55 7.89
N GLY A 295 -3.25 -8.24 8.14
CA GLY A 295 -4.26 -9.22 8.53
C GLY A 295 -4.11 -9.74 9.97
N ALA A 296 -3.19 -9.17 10.75
CA ALA A 296 -2.92 -9.52 12.14
C ALA A 296 -3.84 -8.76 13.11
N VAL A 297 -5.14 -8.69 12.81
CA VAL A 297 -6.11 -7.91 13.60
C VAL A 297 -6.18 -8.37 15.08
N HIS A 298 -5.91 -9.65 15.34
CA HIS A 298 -5.81 -10.19 16.70
C HIS A 298 -4.64 -9.61 17.52
N LEU A 299 -3.56 -9.15 16.86
CA LEU A 299 -2.47 -8.41 17.52
C LEU A 299 -2.85 -6.95 17.74
N ALA A 300 -3.57 -6.34 16.78
CA ALA A 300 -4.14 -5.00 16.97
C ALA A 300 -5.06 -4.95 18.21
N GLN A 301 -5.87 -6.00 18.45
CA GLN A 301 -6.69 -6.14 19.65
C GLN A 301 -5.92 -6.22 20.98
N ARG A 302 -4.63 -6.59 20.95
CA ARG A 302 -3.80 -6.58 22.17
C ARG A 302 -3.31 -5.18 22.52
N LEU A 303 -3.33 -4.27 21.54
CA LEU A 303 -2.89 -2.89 21.70
C LEU A 303 -4.03 -1.93 21.98
N LEU A 304 -5.21 -2.24 21.42
CA LEU A 304 -6.44 -1.47 21.61
C LEU A 304 -7.46 -2.37 22.30
N ASP A 305 -7.76 -2.07 23.56
CA ASP A 305 -8.79 -2.82 24.28
C ASP A 305 -10.20 -2.54 23.72
N VAL A 306 -11.18 -3.32 24.17
CA VAL A 306 -12.55 -3.23 23.68
C VAL A 306 -13.19 -1.89 24.02
N GLU A 307 -12.88 -1.31 25.18
CA GLU A 307 -13.45 -0.04 25.64
C GLU A 307 -12.91 1.12 24.79
N GLN A 308 -11.61 1.15 24.54
CA GLN A 308 -10.96 2.11 23.66
C GLN A 308 -11.49 2.02 22.23
N ALA A 309 -11.63 0.81 21.69
CA ALA A 309 -12.15 0.62 20.35
C ALA A 309 -13.64 1.02 20.25
N GLN A 310 -14.43 0.78 21.31
CA GLN A 310 -15.80 1.29 21.43
C GLN A 310 -15.84 2.81 21.49
N GLN A 311 -14.93 3.43 22.25
CA GLN A 311 -14.82 4.87 22.35
C GLN A 311 -14.50 5.50 20.99
N MET A 312 -13.58 4.92 20.22
CA MET A 312 -13.29 5.36 18.85
C MET A 312 -14.55 5.33 17.96
N LEU A 313 -15.37 4.27 18.04
CA LEU A 313 -16.66 4.20 17.32
C LEU A 313 -17.72 5.18 17.85
N TYR A 314 -17.71 5.45 19.16
CA TYR A 314 -18.62 6.41 19.77
C TYR A 314 -18.36 7.82 19.22
N GLU A 315 -17.09 8.21 19.14
CA GLU A 315 -16.60 9.51 18.66
C GLU A 315 -16.62 9.66 17.12
N LYS A 316 -17.25 8.74 16.38
CA LYS A 316 -17.33 8.76 14.90
C LYS A 316 -17.81 10.08 14.28
N ILE A 317 -18.63 10.86 14.99
CA ILE A 317 -19.10 12.17 14.50
C ILE A 317 -17.92 13.12 14.31
N SER A 318 -16.94 13.04 15.20
CA SER A 318 -15.73 13.86 15.14
C SER A 318 -14.62 13.16 14.36
N TYR A 319 -14.51 11.82 14.45
CA TYR A 319 -13.36 11.04 13.98
C TYR A 319 -13.75 9.81 13.15
N PRO A 320 -14.40 9.96 11.98
CA PRO A 320 -14.95 8.83 11.22
C PRO A 320 -13.89 7.82 10.73
N LEU A 321 -12.69 8.29 10.36
CA LEU A 321 -11.60 7.39 9.94
C LEU A 321 -11.03 6.59 11.12
N ALA A 322 -10.80 7.24 12.27
CA ALA A 322 -10.37 6.55 13.49
C ALA A 322 -11.46 5.56 13.97
N ALA A 323 -12.72 5.98 13.96
CA ALA A 323 -13.86 5.12 14.27
C ALA A 323 -13.89 3.85 13.41
N THR A 324 -13.57 3.97 12.13
CA THR A 324 -13.45 2.83 11.22
C THR A 324 -12.38 1.83 11.67
N ILE A 325 -11.20 2.31 12.08
CA ILE A 325 -10.12 1.46 12.62
C ILE A 325 -10.59 0.73 13.87
N GLY A 326 -11.17 1.47 14.83
CA GLY A 326 -11.73 0.88 16.05
C GLY A 326 -12.78 -0.18 15.71
N GLY A 327 -13.64 0.12 14.73
CA GLY A 327 -14.61 -0.79 14.17
C GLY A 327 -14.00 -2.07 13.57
N TYR A 328 -12.94 -1.99 12.77
CA TYR A 328 -12.25 -3.17 12.24
C TYR A 328 -11.66 -4.03 13.37
N VAL A 329 -11.01 -3.42 14.36
CA VAL A 329 -10.46 -4.13 15.52
C VAL A 329 -11.55 -4.86 16.29
N LEU A 330 -12.67 -4.17 16.53
CA LEU A 330 -13.87 -4.70 17.14
C LEU A 330 -14.40 -5.90 16.32
N VAL A 331 -14.90 -5.65 15.11
CA VAL A 331 -15.65 -6.64 14.32
C VAL A 331 -14.78 -7.84 13.93
N LEU A 332 -13.52 -7.61 13.52
CA LEU A 332 -12.69 -8.62 12.85
C LEU A 332 -11.62 -9.26 13.74
N GLY A 333 -11.22 -8.65 14.86
CA GLY A 333 -10.11 -9.19 15.65
C GLY A 333 -10.43 -10.45 16.47
N ARG A 334 -11.71 -10.82 16.56
CA ARG A 334 -12.28 -12.12 16.97
C ARG A 334 -11.40 -13.01 17.86
N ASN A 335 -11.35 -12.68 19.14
CA ASN A 335 -11.28 -13.70 20.18
C ASN A 335 -11.99 -13.21 21.45
N THR A 336 -13.22 -13.69 21.72
CA THR A 336 -13.85 -13.86 23.06
C THR A 336 -15.39 -13.95 22.95
N GLY A 337 -16.00 -14.78 23.80
CA GLY A 337 -17.46 -14.81 24.00
C GLY A 337 -18.02 -13.55 24.66
N GLU A 338 -17.19 -12.81 25.41
CA GLU A 338 -17.51 -11.51 26.02
C GLU A 338 -17.74 -10.42 24.96
N TYR A 339 -16.97 -10.45 23.87
CA TYR A 339 -17.14 -9.54 22.75
C TYR A 339 -18.55 -9.60 22.13
N ARG A 340 -19.11 -10.82 21.99
CA ARG A 340 -20.44 -11.02 21.42
C ARG A 340 -21.57 -10.64 22.37
N SER A 341 -21.38 -10.68 23.69
CA SER A 341 -22.42 -10.32 24.66
C SER A 341 -22.70 -8.81 24.68
N GLN A 342 -21.67 -7.99 24.42
CA GLN A 342 -21.79 -6.52 24.36
C GLN A 342 -22.07 -5.98 22.94
N ALA A 343 -22.16 -6.84 21.93
CA ALA A 343 -22.29 -6.42 20.54
C ALA A 343 -23.49 -5.52 20.27
N HIS A 344 -24.59 -5.69 21.00
CA HIS A 344 -25.78 -4.86 20.86
C HIS A 344 -25.53 -3.36 21.08
N VAL A 345 -24.51 -2.98 21.87
CA VAL A 345 -24.19 -1.58 22.18
C VAL A 345 -23.59 -0.87 20.97
N TRP A 346 -22.52 -1.43 20.40
CA TRP A 346 -21.74 -0.77 19.34
C TRP A 346 -22.17 -1.16 17.91
N LYS A 347 -22.99 -2.20 17.72
CA LYS A 347 -23.54 -2.56 16.39
C LYS A 347 -24.26 -1.39 15.71
N SER A 348 -25.11 -0.70 16.47
CA SER A 348 -25.81 0.50 15.99
C SER A 348 -24.84 1.62 15.58
N TRP A 349 -23.66 1.71 16.19
CA TRP A 349 -22.66 2.70 15.82
C TRP A 349 -21.95 2.35 14.51
N VAL A 350 -21.75 1.06 14.23
CA VAL A 350 -21.24 0.60 12.92
C VAL A 350 -22.29 0.86 11.81
N GLU A 351 -23.56 0.59 12.09
CA GLU A 351 -24.65 0.95 11.16
C GLU A 351 -24.74 2.46 10.93
N ASN A 352 -24.53 3.28 11.97
CA ASN A 352 -24.44 4.72 11.83
C ASN A 352 -23.20 5.14 11.02
N LEU A 353 -22.06 4.44 11.15
CA LEU A 353 -20.88 4.74 10.35
C LEU A 353 -21.12 4.49 8.86
N ASP A 354 -21.87 3.43 8.51
CA ASP A 354 -22.35 3.20 7.15
C ASP A 354 -23.30 4.32 6.70
N HIS A 355 -24.35 4.64 7.45
CA HIS A 355 -25.41 5.53 6.94
C HIS A 355 -25.15 7.03 7.10
N TRP A 356 -24.34 7.47 8.08
CA TRP A 356 -24.13 8.89 8.35
C TRP A 356 -22.98 9.49 7.52
N PHE A 357 -22.05 8.65 7.07
CA PHE A 357 -20.87 9.04 6.30
C PHE A 357 -20.95 8.39 4.91
N GLU A 358 -21.86 8.90 4.07
CA GLU A 358 -22.05 8.38 2.71
C GLU A 358 -20.80 8.53 1.84
N TRP A 359 -19.88 9.42 2.19
CA TRP A 359 -18.58 9.58 1.53
C TRP A 359 -17.53 8.53 1.98
N LEU A 360 -17.85 7.67 2.97
CA LEU A 360 -16.92 6.69 3.57
C LEU A 360 -17.30 5.24 3.19
N PRO A 361 -16.63 4.63 2.19
CA PRO A 361 -16.80 3.24 1.80
C PRO A 361 -16.54 2.28 2.95
N ASP A 362 -15.47 2.52 3.73
CA ASP A 362 -15.06 1.64 4.81
C ASP A 362 -16.13 1.46 5.90
N GLY A 363 -16.99 2.44 6.13
CA GLY A 363 -18.14 2.30 7.03
C GLY A 363 -19.12 1.23 6.54
N ALA A 364 -19.43 1.24 5.25
CA ALA A 364 -20.29 0.22 4.62
C ALA A 364 -19.59 -1.15 4.53
N ILE A 365 -18.28 -1.20 4.26
CA ILE A 365 -17.48 -2.44 4.26
C ILE A 365 -17.46 -3.08 5.64
N LEU A 366 -17.29 -2.26 6.68
CA LEU A 366 -17.31 -2.69 8.07
C LEU A 366 -18.69 -3.22 8.45
N ASN A 367 -19.77 -2.52 8.06
CA ASN A 367 -21.13 -2.99 8.30
C ASN A 367 -21.37 -4.35 7.61
N ALA A 368 -20.99 -4.50 6.34
CA ALA A 368 -21.10 -5.79 5.64
C ALA A 368 -20.36 -6.92 6.38
N SER A 369 -19.12 -6.66 6.79
CA SER A 369 -18.32 -7.60 7.58
C SER A 369 -19.03 -7.99 8.87
N MET A 370 -19.60 -7.03 9.58
CA MET A 370 -20.37 -7.27 10.81
C MET A 370 -21.58 -8.17 10.57
N GLN A 371 -22.37 -7.90 9.53
CA GLN A 371 -23.55 -8.70 9.16
C GLN A 371 -23.17 -10.15 8.79
N LEU A 372 -22.06 -10.34 8.05
CA LEU A 372 -21.56 -11.67 7.69
C LEU A 372 -21.04 -12.47 8.89
N MET A 373 -20.58 -11.77 9.92
CA MET A 373 -19.98 -12.37 11.11
C MET A 373 -21.00 -12.73 12.20
N GLU A 374 -22.26 -12.37 12.05
CA GLU A 374 -23.30 -12.70 13.02
C GLU A 374 -23.52 -14.21 13.18
N LYS A 375 -24.12 -14.63 14.32
CA LYS A 375 -24.50 -16.04 14.51
C LYS A 375 -25.54 -16.49 13.46
N GLN A 376 -26.41 -15.56 13.08
CA GLN A 376 -27.36 -15.71 11.98
C GLN A 376 -27.09 -14.55 11.01
N PRO A 377 -26.20 -14.76 10.01
CA PRO A 377 -25.84 -13.71 9.08
C PRO A 377 -27.05 -13.18 8.30
N ASP A 378 -27.22 -11.86 8.28
CA ASP A 378 -28.17 -11.19 7.39
C ASP A 378 -27.47 -10.93 6.05
N LEU A 379 -27.65 -11.89 5.13
CA LEU A 379 -26.94 -11.87 3.84
C LEU A 379 -27.42 -10.74 2.92
N GLU A 380 -28.68 -10.34 3.04
CA GLU A 380 -29.24 -9.26 2.22
C GLU A 380 -28.64 -7.92 2.65
N LYS A 381 -28.63 -7.63 3.96
CA LYS A 381 -27.98 -6.42 4.48
C LYS A 381 -26.49 -6.39 4.19
N ALA A 382 -25.80 -7.53 4.32
CA ALA A 382 -24.39 -7.64 3.99
C ALA A 382 -24.12 -7.30 2.51
N ARG A 383 -24.93 -7.86 1.61
CA ARG A 383 -24.86 -7.59 0.17
C ARG A 383 -25.06 -6.10 -0.09
N ASP A 384 -26.15 -5.53 0.41
CA ASP A 384 -26.50 -4.13 0.15
C ASP A 384 -25.43 -3.16 0.68
N ALA A 385 -24.84 -3.47 1.84
CA ALA A 385 -23.72 -2.71 2.38
C ALA A 385 -22.46 -2.79 1.49
N LEU A 386 -22.13 -3.96 0.92
CA LEU A 386 -21.04 -4.07 -0.06
C LEU A 386 -21.32 -3.29 -1.35
N MET A 387 -22.56 -3.31 -1.84
CA MET A 387 -22.94 -2.55 -3.05
C MET A 387 -22.85 -1.04 -2.79
N ARG A 388 -23.28 -0.57 -1.61
CA ARG A 388 -23.06 0.81 -1.17
C ARG A 388 -21.57 1.13 -1.07
N ALA A 389 -20.77 0.27 -0.46
CA ALA A 389 -19.32 0.48 -0.40
C ALA A 389 -18.70 0.64 -1.79
N PHE A 390 -19.09 -0.21 -2.74
CA PHE A 390 -18.63 -0.12 -4.12
C PHE A 390 -19.08 1.19 -4.80
N SER A 391 -20.34 1.59 -4.62
CA SER A 391 -20.83 2.85 -5.19
C SER A 391 -20.18 4.08 -4.54
N ARG A 392 -19.65 4.00 -3.32
CA ARG A 392 -18.96 5.13 -2.65
C ARG A 392 -17.50 5.32 -3.11
N GLY A 393 -17.00 4.47 -3.99
CA GLY A 393 -15.65 4.59 -4.55
C GLY A 393 -14.57 3.84 -3.76
N LEU A 394 -13.33 4.30 -3.90
CA LEU A 394 -12.14 3.67 -3.30
C LEU A 394 -12.15 3.71 -1.77
N PRO A 395 -11.93 2.59 -1.06
CA PRO A 395 -11.72 2.63 0.40
C PRO A 395 -10.51 3.49 0.77
N TYR A 396 -10.50 4.08 1.97
CA TYR A 396 -9.32 4.79 2.48
C TYR A 396 -8.20 3.82 2.85
N PHE A 397 -8.57 2.63 3.34
CA PHE A 397 -7.64 1.63 3.82
C PHE A 397 -7.47 0.50 2.81
N THR A 398 -6.22 0.10 2.57
CA THR A 398 -5.90 -1.09 1.75
C THR A 398 -6.61 -2.34 2.29
N PHE A 399 -6.70 -2.44 3.62
CA PHE A 399 -7.45 -3.49 4.28
C PHE A 399 -8.94 -3.48 3.93
N GLY A 400 -9.57 -2.31 3.84
CA GLY A 400 -10.97 -2.18 3.42
C GLY A 400 -11.20 -2.72 2.01
N LEU A 401 -10.30 -2.42 1.07
CA LEU A 401 -10.39 -2.99 -0.29
C LEU A 401 -10.29 -4.52 -0.29
N LYS A 402 -9.40 -5.11 0.53
CA LYS A 402 -9.31 -6.57 0.69
C LYS A 402 -10.65 -7.15 1.17
N GLN A 403 -11.26 -6.54 2.20
CA GLN A 403 -12.57 -6.96 2.71
C GLN A 403 -13.69 -6.80 1.68
N LEU A 404 -13.71 -5.71 0.93
CA LEU A 404 -14.68 -5.48 -0.14
C LEU A 404 -14.56 -6.55 -1.23
N LEU A 405 -13.34 -6.87 -1.65
CA LEU A 405 -13.06 -7.89 -2.65
C LEU A 405 -13.48 -9.29 -2.19
N ASP A 406 -13.21 -9.64 -0.92
CA ASP A 406 -13.64 -10.92 -0.34
C ASP A 406 -15.16 -11.02 -0.20
N GLY A 407 -15.82 -9.94 0.23
CA GLY A 407 -17.27 -9.85 0.31
C GLY A 407 -17.92 -10.02 -1.06
N MET A 408 -17.45 -9.30 -2.09
CA MET A 408 -17.97 -9.43 -3.46
C MET A 408 -17.73 -10.83 -4.02
N ARG A 409 -16.57 -11.43 -3.74
CA ARG A 409 -16.25 -12.82 -4.12
C ARG A 409 -17.23 -13.82 -3.49
N PHE A 410 -17.58 -13.62 -2.22
CA PHE A 410 -18.54 -14.49 -1.54
C PHE A 410 -19.92 -14.47 -2.20
N PHE A 411 -20.46 -13.28 -2.52
CA PHE A 411 -21.77 -13.18 -3.18
C PHE A 411 -21.75 -13.63 -4.64
N ALA A 412 -20.69 -13.30 -5.39
CA ALA A 412 -20.48 -13.81 -6.74
C ALA A 412 -20.46 -15.35 -6.77
N GLY A 413 -19.79 -15.99 -5.81
CA GLY A 413 -19.78 -17.45 -5.65
C GLY A 413 -21.15 -18.07 -5.33
N LYS A 414 -22.10 -17.26 -4.86
CA LYS A 414 -23.51 -17.65 -4.65
C LYS A 414 -24.41 -17.40 -5.86
N GLY A 415 -23.85 -16.93 -6.99
CA GLY A 415 -24.58 -16.69 -8.23
C GLY A 415 -25.13 -15.27 -8.38
N ASP A 416 -24.69 -14.32 -7.55
CA ASP A 416 -25.06 -12.92 -7.69
C ASP A 416 -24.29 -12.26 -8.85
N ALA A 417 -24.99 -12.03 -9.97
CA ALA A 417 -24.41 -11.47 -11.19
C ALA A 417 -23.92 -10.03 -11.01
N GLU A 418 -24.57 -9.24 -10.15
CA GLU A 418 -24.19 -7.84 -9.91
C GLU A 418 -22.89 -7.79 -9.09
N ALA A 419 -22.81 -8.61 -8.04
CA ALA A 419 -21.58 -8.76 -7.25
C ALA A 419 -20.42 -9.31 -8.10
N GLN A 420 -20.69 -10.21 -9.05
CA GLN A 420 -19.69 -10.69 -10.02
C GLN A 420 -19.16 -9.56 -10.89
N GLY A 421 -20.03 -8.69 -11.43
CA GLY A 421 -19.61 -7.52 -12.20
C GLY A 421 -18.76 -6.54 -11.38
N CYS A 422 -19.12 -6.29 -10.12
CA CYS A 422 -18.32 -5.47 -9.20
C CYS A 422 -16.96 -6.13 -8.89
N LEU A 423 -16.94 -7.45 -8.66
CA LEU A 423 -15.72 -8.21 -8.38
C LEU A 423 -14.72 -8.12 -9.52
N ASP A 424 -15.16 -8.18 -10.77
CA ASP A 424 -14.26 -8.13 -11.92
C ASP A 424 -13.59 -6.75 -12.06
N VAL A 425 -14.31 -5.67 -11.76
CA VAL A 425 -13.73 -4.32 -11.64
C VAL A 425 -12.70 -4.27 -10.50
N LEU A 426 -13.06 -4.78 -9.31
CA LEU A 426 -12.16 -4.76 -8.15
C LEU A 426 -10.88 -5.57 -8.36
N LYS A 427 -10.92 -6.67 -9.12
CA LYS A 427 -9.71 -7.45 -9.46
C LYS A 427 -8.72 -6.64 -10.29
N VAL A 428 -9.21 -5.83 -11.23
CA VAL A 428 -8.35 -4.96 -12.05
C VAL A 428 -7.68 -3.93 -11.15
N ILE A 429 -8.44 -3.29 -10.26
CA ILE A 429 -7.90 -2.31 -9.30
C ILE A 429 -6.89 -2.98 -8.37
N ALA A 430 -7.25 -4.12 -7.76
CA ALA A 430 -6.41 -4.85 -6.83
C ALA A 430 -5.06 -5.30 -7.43
N ALA A 431 -5.00 -5.53 -8.74
CA ALA A 431 -3.75 -5.86 -9.42
C ALA A 431 -2.73 -4.71 -9.44
N GLY A 432 -3.19 -3.46 -9.29
CA GLY A 432 -2.33 -2.27 -9.20
C GLY A 432 -2.10 -1.77 -7.76
N VAL A 433 -2.63 -2.45 -6.75
CA VAL A 433 -2.56 -1.99 -5.36
C VAL A 433 -1.21 -2.26 -4.71
N ASP A 434 -0.68 -1.26 -4.02
CA ASP A 434 0.42 -1.47 -3.07
C ASP A 434 -0.13 -2.10 -1.79
N SER A 435 0.06 -3.41 -1.66
CA SER A 435 -0.40 -4.18 -0.50
C SER A 435 0.35 -3.88 0.79
N GLY A 436 1.53 -3.27 0.71
CA GLY A 436 2.37 -2.91 1.86
C GLY A 436 1.88 -1.64 2.56
N SER A 437 1.27 -0.71 1.82
CA SER A 437 0.74 0.53 2.37
C SER A 437 -0.57 0.28 3.16
N PRO A 438 -0.70 0.82 4.39
CA PRO A 438 -1.95 0.75 5.15
C PRO A 438 -3.08 1.56 4.50
N PHE A 439 -2.73 2.66 3.84
CA PHE A 439 -3.66 3.50 3.08
C PHE A 439 -3.68 3.06 1.62
N LEU A 440 -4.86 3.09 1.02
CA LEU A 440 -5.03 2.58 -0.32
C LEU A 440 -4.22 3.40 -1.33
N THR A 441 -3.28 2.74 -1.99
CA THR A 441 -2.55 3.29 -3.13
C THR A 441 -2.67 2.35 -4.32
N VAL A 442 -2.97 2.93 -5.48
CA VAL A 442 -3.27 2.20 -6.72
C VAL A 442 -2.41 2.74 -7.85
N THR A 443 -1.65 1.88 -8.51
CA THR A 443 -0.94 2.20 -9.75
C THR A 443 -1.94 2.33 -10.89
N VAL A 444 -2.06 3.52 -11.46
CA VAL A 444 -3.02 3.87 -12.53
C VAL A 444 -2.39 3.84 -13.93
N ALA A 445 -1.06 3.98 -14.01
CA ALA A 445 -0.27 3.84 -15.22
C ALA A 445 1.13 3.30 -14.87
N SER A 446 1.73 2.49 -15.74
CA SER A 446 3.05 1.86 -15.51
C SER A 446 4.14 2.31 -16.49
N SER A 447 3.82 3.19 -17.44
CA SER A 447 4.79 3.70 -18.42
C SER A 447 4.36 5.06 -18.98
N TRP A 448 5.35 5.84 -19.41
CA TRP A 448 5.15 7.11 -20.13
C TRP A 448 4.87 6.91 -21.62
N GLU A 449 5.35 5.80 -22.18
CA GLU A 449 5.02 5.40 -23.53
C GLU A 449 3.76 4.55 -23.53
N GLU A 450 2.82 4.88 -24.40
CA GLU A 450 1.70 4.00 -24.69
C GLU A 450 2.29 2.70 -25.25
N LYS A 451 2.05 1.58 -24.56
CA LYS A 451 2.41 0.27 -25.09
C LYS A 451 1.59 0.07 -26.36
N LYS A 452 2.19 0.38 -27.51
CA LYS A 452 1.61 0.00 -28.81
C LYS A 452 1.38 -1.49 -28.73
N LYS A 453 0.11 -1.91 -28.67
CA LYS A 453 -0.27 -3.33 -28.67
C LYS A 453 0.57 -3.98 -29.76
N THR A 454 1.53 -4.80 -29.35
CA THR A 454 2.38 -5.49 -30.31
C THR A 454 1.40 -6.24 -31.21
N PRO A 455 1.31 -5.92 -32.51
CA PRO A 455 0.30 -6.51 -33.37
C PRO A 455 0.45 -8.01 -33.21
N THR A 456 -0.61 -8.66 -32.72
CA THR A 456 -0.61 -10.10 -32.50
C THR A 456 -0.30 -10.67 -33.88
N LEU A 457 0.94 -11.12 -34.06
CA LEU A 457 1.37 -11.76 -35.29
C LEU A 457 0.48 -12.99 -35.42
N GLU A 458 -0.58 -12.86 -36.22
CA GLU A 458 -1.32 -14.01 -36.71
C GLU A 458 -0.30 -14.85 -37.47
N MET A 459 0.29 -15.82 -36.77
CA MET A 459 1.02 -16.91 -37.40
C MET A 459 0.00 -17.66 -38.25
N ARG A 460 -0.15 -17.20 -39.50
CA ARG A 460 -0.75 -17.98 -40.57
C ARG A 460 0.16 -19.18 -40.79
N TYR A 461 -0.16 -20.28 -40.12
CA TYR A 461 0.31 -21.60 -40.52
C TYR A 461 -0.27 -21.87 -41.91
N GLY A 462 0.57 -21.75 -42.92
CA GLY A 462 0.31 -22.19 -44.30
C GLY A 462 0.70 -23.64 -44.50
#